data_AF-A0AAD1R6D3-F1
#
_entry.id   AF-A0AAD1R6D3-F1
#
_cell.length_a   1.000
_cell.length_b   1.000
_cell.length_c   1.000
_cell.angle_alpha   90.00
_cell.angle_beta   90.00
_cell.angle_gamma   90.00
#
_symmetry.space_group_name_H-M   'P 1'
#
loop_
_entity.id
_entity.type
_entity.pdbx_description
1 polymer ?
#
loop_
_entity_poly.entity_id
_entity_poly.type
_entity_poly.pdbx_seq_one_letter_code
_entity_poly.pdbx_strand_id
1 'polypeptide(L)'
;MSPMVWLCRSLIFDSLDRFAMLSTEFDYMCQYDYLEIRDGDNIDAKVIKRFCGNERPLPIRSSGNSLHLLFQSDGSKNFDGFYATFEELTVCSSSPCYHDGTCIVTNTGSYKCACLAGYTGKHCENGEFHGQYQEKPPVSNTEVNSGL
;
A
#
# COMPACT_ATOMS: atom_id res chain seq x y z
N MET A 1 13.81 -31.29 -2.76
CA MET A 1 14.60 -30.08 -2.47
C MET A 1 14.30 -29.57 -1.06
N SER A 2 15.22 -28.79 -0.45
CA SER A 2 14.93 -28.04 0.78
C SER A 2 13.96 -26.89 0.49
N PRO A 3 13.02 -26.57 1.41
CA PRO A 3 12.13 -25.42 1.25
C PRO A 3 12.91 -24.11 1.25
N MET A 4 12.43 -23.15 0.47
CA MET A 4 12.89 -21.77 0.53
C MET A 4 11.93 -20.97 1.41
N VAL A 5 12.49 -20.11 2.26
CA VAL A 5 11.73 -19.39 3.29
C VAL A 5 12.01 -17.90 3.20
N TRP A 6 10.95 -17.09 3.25
CA TRP A 6 11.03 -15.64 3.32
C TRP A 6 10.21 -15.12 4.48
N LEU A 7 10.81 -14.19 5.22
CA LEU A 7 10.12 -13.44 6.26
C LEU A 7 9.82 -12.04 5.72
N CYS A 8 8.54 -11.73 5.55
CA CYS A 8 8.08 -10.38 5.27
C CYS A 8 7.71 -9.74 6.60
N ARG A 9 8.46 -8.73 7.04
CA ARG A 9 8.19 -8.01 8.28
C ARG A 9 8.13 -6.52 8.02
N SER A 10 7.08 -5.85 8.51
CA SER A 10 7.02 -4.40 8.60
C SER A 10 7.83 -3.92 9.80
N LEU A 11 8.63 -2.86 9.59
CA LEU A 11 9.35 -2.15 10.65
C LEU A 11 8.49 -1.05 11.28
N ILE A 12 7.31 -0.77 10.71
CA ILE A 12 6.38 0.28 11.12
C ILE A 12 4.95 -0.31 11.10
N PHE A 13 4.30 -0.41 12.27
CA PHE A 13 2.89 -0.83 12.47
C PHE A 13 2.46 -2.24 11.98
N ASP A 14 1.16 -2.53 12.17
CA ASP A 14 0.59 -3.85 12.47
C ASP A 14 0.03 -4.65 11.28
N SER A 15 0.13 -4.19 10.03
CA SER A 15 -0.39 -5.00 8.89
C SER A 15 0.33 -4.79 7.56
N LEU A 16 0.41 -5.86 6.76
CA LEU A 16 0.97 -5.92 5.42
C LEU A 16 -0.08 -6.47 4.46
N ASP A 17 -0.21 -5.88 3.27
CA ASP A 17 -0.97 -6.45 2.15
C ASP A 17 -0.01 -7.17 1.21
N ARG A 18 -0.34 -8.42 0.85
CA ARG A 18 0.47 -9.24 -0.05
C ARG A 18 -0.31 -9.69 -1.26
N PHE A 19 0.30 -9.53 -2.43
CA PHE A 19 -0.16 -10.15 -3.66
C PHE A 19 0.83 -11.23 -4.06
N ALA A 20 0.32 -12.33 -4.61
CA ALA A 20 1.17 -13.28 -5.31
C ALA A 20 0.56 -13.66 -6.66
N MET A 21 1.45 -13.97 -7.58
CA MET A 21 1.14 -14.69 -8.80
C MET A 21 1.91 -16.00 -8.71
N LEU A 22 1.20 -17.10 -8.93
CA LEU A 22 1.78 -18.43 -8.89
C LEU A 22 1.71 -19.05 -10.28
N SER A 23 2.78 -19.74 -10.64
CA SER A 23 2.78 -20.77 -11.66
C SER A 23 3.57 -21.94 -11.10
N THR A 24 2.86 -22.87 -10.46
CA THR A 24 3.42 -24.10 -9.89
C THR A 24 2.63 -25.32 -10.36
N GLU A 25 3.06 -26.53 -10.01
CA GLU A 25 2.28 -27.72 -10.33
C GLU A 25 0.86 -27.64 -9.73
N PHE A 26 -0.15 -27.94 -10.56
CA PHE A 26 -1.54 -27.98 -10.13
C PHE A 26 -1.84 -29.33 -9.46
N ASP A 27 -2.29 -29.28 -8.22
CA ASP A 27 -2.78 -30.42 -7.45
C ASP A 27 -4.00 -30.00 -6.61
N TYR A 28 -4.95 -30.91 -6.41
CA TYR A 28 -6.18 -30.61 -5.66
C TYR A 28 -5.92 -30.30 -4.18
N MET A 29 -4.83 -30.81 -3.63
CA MET A 29 -4.45 -30.65 -2.21
C MET A 29 -3.12 -29.90 -2.04
N CYS A 30 -2.53 -29.39 -3.14
CA CYS A 30 -1.22 -28.74 -3.19
C CYS A 30 -0.11 -29.55 -2.49
N GLN A 31 0.02 -30.84 -2.81
CA GLN A 31 1.00 -31.74 -2.17
C GLN A 31 2.41 -31.70 -2.79
N TYR A 32 2.52 -31.30 -4.06
CA TYR A 32 3.80 -31.24 -4.79
C TYR A 32 4.46 -29.85 -4.61
N ASP A 33 4.22 -28.95 -5.55
CA ASP A 33 4.73 -27.58 -5.49
C ASP A 33 3.70 -26.63 -4.89
N TYR A 34 4.06 -25.97 -3.79
CA TYR A 34 3.16 -25.02 -3.14
C TYR A 34 3.88 -23.85 -2.45
N LEU A 35 3.15 -22.75 -2.35
CA LEU A 35 3.45 -21.63 -1.48
C LEU A 35 2.50 -21.66 -0.28
N GLU A 36 3.06 -21.77 0.92
CA GLU A 36 2.33 -21.61 2.18
C GLU A 36 2.58 -20.21 2.75
N ILE A 37 1.50 -19.54 3.19
CA ILE A 37 1.56 -18.22 3.81
C ILE A 37 0.99 -18.33 5.22
N ARG A 38 1.75 -17.84 6.20
CA ARG A 38 1.37 -17.82 7.62
C ARG A 38 1.33 -16.40 8.16
N ASP A 39 0.38 -16.16 9.06
CA ASP A 39 0.17 -14.89 9.74
C ASP A 39 1.01 -14.80 11.02
N GLY A 40 2.22 -14.27 10.91
CA GLY A 40 3.25 -14.26 11.94
C GLY A 40 4.66 -14.42 11.36
N ASP A 41 5.65 -14.52 12.23
CA ASP A 41 7.07 -14.50 11.86
C ASP A 41 7.77 -15.87 11.85
N ASN A 42 7.06 -16.93 12.22
CA ASN A 42 7.64 -18.26 12.42
C ASN A 42 6.74 -19.37 11.87
N ILE A 43 7.23 -20.60 11.94
CA ILE A 43 6.55 -21.78 11.39
C ILE A 43 5.32 -22.21 12.21
N ASP A 44 5.21 -21.80 13.47
CA ASP A 44 4.06 -22.12 14.33
C ASP A 44 2.91 -21.12 14.13
N ALA A 45 3.16 -20.02 13.41
CA ALA A 45 2.15 -19.03 13.04
C ALA A 45 1.00 -19.65 12.24
N LYS A 46 -0.19 -19.04 12.38
CA LYS A 46 -1.43 -19.52 11.77
C LYS A 46 -1.29 -19.57 10.24
N VAL A 47 -1.55 -20.73 9.64
CA VAL A 47 -1.64 -20.84 8.18
C VAL A 47 -2.84 -20.04 7.69
N ILE A 48 -2.58 -19.08 6.80
CA ILE A 48 -3.63 -18.37 6.08
C ILE A 48 -4.15 -19.29 4.99
N LYS A 49 -3.25 -19.73 4.09
CA LYS A 49 -3.58 -20.64 2.98
C LYS A 49 -2.33 -21.22 2.33
N ARG A 50 -2.49 -22.39 1.68
CA ARG A 50 -1.56 -22.95 0.70
C ARG A 50 -2.07 -22.71 -0.71
N PHE A 51 -1.17 -22.30 -1.59
CA PHE A 51 -1.44 -22.00 -2.99
C PHE A 51 -0.60 -22.89 -3.90
N CYS A 52 -1.19 -23.36 -4.99
CA CYS A 52 -0.50 -24.08 -6.04
C CYS A 52 -1.20 -23.84 -7.40
N GLY A 53 -0.63 -24.35 -8.49
CA GLY A 53 -1.15 -24.14 -9.83
C GLY A 53 -0.97 -22.70 -10.29
N ASN A 54 -2.01 -22.17 -10.94
CA ASN A 54 -2.06 -20.80 -11.48
C ASN A 54 -3.03 -19.89 -10.69
N GLU A 55 -3.21 -20.16 -9.39
CA GLU A 55 -4.13 -19.36 -8.57
C GLU A 55 -3.58 -17.93 -8.42
N ARG A 56 -4.44 -16.93 -8.68
CA ARG A 56 -4.18 -15.53 -8.37
C ARG A 56 -4.84 -15.18 -7.02
N PRO A 57 -4.13 -15.23 -5.89
CA PRO A 57 -4.69 -14.86 -4.60
C PRO A 57 -5.21 -13.42 -4.61
N LEU A 58 -6.35 -13.22 -3.94
CA LEU A 58 -6.75 -11.90 -3.46
C LEU A 58 -5.68 -11.35 -2.52
N PRO A 59 -5.55 -10.01 -2.38
CA PRO A 59 -4.62 -9.44 -1.41
C PRO A 59 -4.84 -10.03 -0.02
N ILE A 60 -3.75 -10.54 0.55
CA ILE A 60 -3.74 -11.15 1.88
C ILE A 60 -3.28 -10.11 2.87
N ARG A 61 -4.10 -9.86 3.89
CA ARG A 61 -3.79 -8.97 5.00
C ARG A 61 -3.25 -9.77 6.17
N SER A 62 -2.09 -9.41 6.69
CA SER A 62 -1.64 -9.91 7.99
C SER A 62 -2.45 -9.29 9.13
N SER A 63 -2.59 -10.00 10.24
CA SER A 63 -3.16 -9.44 11.48
C SER A 63 -2.11 -8.71 12.33
N GLY A 64 -0.83 -8.94 12.04
CA GLY A 64 0.31 -8.29 12.69
C GLY A 64 1.34 -7.79 11.68
N ASN A 65 2.52 -7.42 12.15
CA ASN A 65 3.57 -6.85 11.30
C ASN A 65 4.37 -7.88 10.49
N SER A 66 3.99 -9.16 10.46
CA SER A 66 4.81 -10.21 9.88
C SER A 66 4.00 -11.27 9.13
N LEU A 67 4.54 -11.72 7.99
CA LEU A 67 4.10 -12.89 7.26
C LEU A 67 5.30 -13.82 7.03
N HIS A 68 5.08 -15.11 7.24
CA HIS A 68 6.06 -16.16 6.97
C HIS A 68 5.65 -16.92 5.71
N LEU A 69 6.50 -16.86 4.69
CA LEU A 69 6.28 -17.48 3.39
C LEU A 69 7.20 -18.67 3.25
N LEU A 70 6.63 -19.83 2.97
CA LEU A 70 7.37 -21.06 2.70
C LEU A 70 7.02 -21.57 1.31
N PHE A 71 8.02 -21.66 0.44
CA PHE A 71 7.89 -22.30 -0.86
C PHE A 71 8.54 -23.68 -0.82
N GLN A 72 7.75 -24.70 -1.08
CA GLN A 72 8.21 -26.07 -1.20
C GLN A 72 8.00 -26.52 -2.64
N SER A 73 9.06 -27.09 -3.22
CA SER A 73 8.99 -27.78 -4.50
C SER A 73 9.60 -29.17 -4.37
N ASP A 74 9.03 -30.14 -5.08
CA ASP A 74 9.55 -31.51 -5.11
C ASP A 74 10.73 -31.67 -6.12
N GLY A 75 10.93 -30.68 -6.99
CA GLY A 75 12.00 -30.63 -7.98
C GLY A 75 11.71 -31.39 -9.28
N SER A 76 10.48 -31.86 -9.45
CA SER A 76 9.99 -32.47 -10.68
C SER A 76 9.11 -31.49 -11.45
N LYS A 77 9.26 -31.41 -12.78
CA LYS A 77 8.64 -30.40 -13.67
C LYS A 77 8.99 -28.94 -13.30
N ASN A 78 9.51 -28.19 -14.27
CA ASN A 78 9.89 -26.79 -14.03
C ASN A 78 8.73 -25.86 -14.40
N PHE A 79 8.34 -24.99 -13.46
CA PHE A 79 7.42 -23.86 -13.68
C PHE A 79 8.09 -22.55 -13.25
N ASP A 80 7.44 -21.41 -13.53
CA ASP A 80 7.98 -20.08 -13.22
C ASP A 80 8.03 -19.79 -11.71
N GLY A 81 7.39 -20.61 -10.87
CA GLY A 81 7.42 -20.52 -9.42
C GLY A 81 6.42 -19.51 -8.89
N PHE A 82 6.85 -18.62 -8.00
CA PHE A 82 5.99 -17.56 -7.46
C PHE A 82 6.66 -16.20 -7.57
N TYR A 83 5.85 -15.19 -7.84
CA TYR A 83 6.20 -13.80 -7.69
C TYR A 83 5.27 -13.18 -6.66
N ALA A 84 5.80 -12.37 -5.75
CA ALA A 84 4.99 -11.72 -4.73
C ALA A 84 5.45 -10.28 -4.47
N THR A 85 4.49 -9.41 -4.25
CA THR A 85 4.70 -8.06 -3.76
C THR A 85 4.09 -7.91 -2.37
N PHE A 86 4.74 -7.10 -1.55
CA PHE A 86 4.27 -6.74 -0.22
C PHE A 86 4.18 -5.23 -0.13
N GLU A 87 3.09 -4.75 0.43
CA GLU A 87 2.84 -3.34 0.69
C GLU A 87 2.58 -3.15 2.17
N GLU A 88 3.22 -2.13 2.73
CA GLU A 88 3.00 -1.75 4.11
C GLU A 88 1.69 -0.98 4.24
N LEU A 89 0.77 -1.49 5.07
CA LEU A 89 -0.47 -0.78 5.33
C LEU A 89 -0.30 0.16 6.51
N THR A 90 -0.42 1.45 6.22
CA THR A 90 -0.39 2.52 7.21
C THR A 90 -1.76 3.18 7.30
N VAL A 91 -1.95 4.00 8.33
CA VAL A 91 -3.09 4.91 8.43
C VAL A 91 -3.23 5.89 7.25
N CYS A 92 -2.17 6.08 6.46
CA CYS A 92 -2.20 6.87 5.23
C CYS A 92 -2.59 6.06 3.98
N SER A 93 -2.56 4.72 4.03
CA SER A 93 -2.88 3.86 2.88
C SER A 93 -4.34 3.99 2.43
N SER A 94 -5.24 4.48 3.30
CA SER A 94 -6.62 4.82 2.95
C SER A 94 -6.78 6.21 2.29
N SER A 95 -5.68 6.93 2.05
CA SER A 95 -5.68 8.31 1.53
C SER A 95 -6.64 9.23 2.28
N PRO A 96 -6.47 9.42 3.61
CA PRO A 96 -7.45 10.10 4.44
C PRO A 96 -7.46 11.63 4.32
N CYS A 97 -6.59 12.22 3.51
CA CYS A 97 -6.47 13.67 3.33
C CYS A 97 -7.08 14.08 2.00
N TYR A 98 -8.07 14.97 2.03
CA TYR A 98 -8.76 15.49 0.85
C TYR A 98 -7.98 16.60 0.16
N HIS A 99 -8.42 16.95 -1.06
CA HIS A 99 -7.90 18.06 -1.86
C HIS A 99 -6.37 18.02 -2.02
N ASP A 100 -5.85 16.84 -2.36
CA ASP A 100 -4.41 16.57 -2.54
C ASP A 100 -3.54 16.92 -1.32
N GLY A 101 -4.13 16.89 -0.11
CA GLY A 101 -3.39 17.05 1.14
C GLY A 101 -2.41 15.90 1.38
N THR A 102 -1.24 16.22 1.91
CA THR A 102 -0.19 15.23 2.21
C THR A 102 -0.48 14.53 3.54
N CYS A 103 -0.62 13.20 3.53
CA CYS A 103 -0.75 12.40 4.75
C CYS A 103 0.62 12.11 5.38
N ILE A 104 0.76 12.37 6.68
CA ILE A 104 2.00 12.18 7.44
C ILE A 104 1.69 11.28 8.64
N VAL A 105 2.34 10.11 8.70
CA VAL A 105 2.26 9.20 9.86
C VAL A 105 2.96 9.84 11.05
N THR A 106 2.32 9.83 12.22
CA THR A 106 2.88 10.37 13.46
C THR A 106 3.58 9.26 14.26
N ASN A 107 4.49 9.64 15.16
CA ASN A 107 5.21 8.70 16.03
C ASN A 107 4.30 7.88 16.97
N THR A 108 3.02 8.25 17.07
CA THR A 108 2.00 7.55 17.85
C THR A 108 1.22 6.51 17.03
N GLY A 109 1.50 6.37 15.73
CA GLY A 109 0.72 5.51 14.82
C GLY A 109 -0.58 6.10 14.34
N SER A 110 -0.80 7.39 14.59
CA SER A 110 -1.87 8.16 13.96
C SER A 110 -1.37 8.83 12.68
N TYR A 111 -2.20 9.68 12.09
CA TYR A 111 -1.81 10.52 10.96
C TYR A 111 -2.20 11.97 11.18
N LYS A 112 -1.52 12.84 10.43
CA LYS A 112 -1.86 14.24 10.27
C LYS A 112 -1.89 14.58 8.78
N CYS A 113 -2.86 15.39 8.37
CA CYS A 113 -2.89 15.96 7.03
C CYS A 113 -2.17 17.31 7.00
N ALA A 114 -1.27 17.49 6.04
CA ALA A 114 -0.74 18.80 5.66
C ALA A 114 -1.52 19.29 4.44
N CYS A 115 -2.34 20.32 4.63
CA CYS A 115 -3.25 20.82 3.62
C CYS A 115 -2.56 21.77 2.63
N LEU A 116 -3.02 21.74 1.37
CA LEU A 116 -2.66 22.77 0.39
C LEU A 116 -3.22 24.14 0.80
N ALA A 117 -2.62 25.21 0.25
CA ALA A 117 -3.03 26.58 0.55
C ALA A 117 -4.53 26.79 0.21
N GLY A 118 -5.28 27.37 1.15
CA GLY A 118 -6.72 27.57 1.05
C GLY A 118 -7.57 26.44 1.63
N TYR A 119 -6.97 25.29 1.98
CA TYR A 119 -7.65 24.18 2.64
C TYR A 119 -7.27 24.06 4.12
N THR A 120 -8.25 23.66 4.94
CA THR A 120 -8.18 23.54 6.40
C THR A 120 -9.05 22.38 6.87
N GLY A 121 -8.99 22.06 8.17
CA GLY A 121 -9.70 20.92 8.75
C GLY A 121 -8.77 19.76 9.08
N LYS A 122 -9.31 18.69 9.68
CA LYS A 122 -8.51 17.54 10.12
C LYS A 122 -8.03 16.70 8.93
N HIS A 123 -8.87 16.63 7.91
CA HIS A 123 -8.70 15.89 6.66
C HIS A 123 -8.57 16.83 5.46
N CYS A 124 -8.31 18.12 5.68
CA CYS A 124 -8.31 19.15 4.62
C CYS A 124 -9.66 19.29 3.89
N GLU A 125 -10.75 19.00 4.59
CA GLU A 125 -12.12 18.98 4.07
C GLU A 125 -12.72 20.38 3.82
N ASN A 126 -12.19 21.43 4.47
CA ASN A 126 -12.75 22.78 4.42
C ASN A 126 -11.88 23.70 3.57
N GLY A 127 -12.39 24.19 2.45
CA GLY A 127 -11.71 25.19 1.64
C GLY A 127 -12.34 25.31 0.26
N GLU A 128 -12.22 26.49 -0.34
CA GLU A 128 -12.59 26.70 -1.74
C GLU A 128 -11.32 26.77 -2.58
N PHE A 129 -11.33 26.08 -3.72
CA PHE A 129 -10.22 26.08 -4.67
C PHE A 129 -10.04 27.50 -5.22
N HIS A 130 -9.20 28.31 -4.59
CA HIS A 130 -8.72 29.56 -5.17
C HIS A 130 -7.63 29.22 -6.18
N GLY A 131 -8.04 28.66 -7.33
CA GLY A 131 -7.16 28.46 -8.46
C GLY A 131 -6.50 29.78 -8.82
N GLN A 132 -5.17 29.83 -8.73
CA GLN A 132 -4.39 30.96 -9.19
C GLN A 132 -4.47 31.04 -10.73
N TYR A 133 -5.53 31.65 -11.26
CA TYR A 133 -5.35 32.55 -12.39
C TYR A 133 -5.01 33.90 -11.79
N GLN A 134 -3.82 34.40 -12.08
CA GLN A 134 -3.42 35.74 -11.70
C GLN A 134 -4.41 36.72 -12.33
N GLU A 135 -5.30 37.31 -11.53
CA GLU A 135 -5.98 38.53 -11.95
C GLU A 135 -4.89 39.57 -12.17
N LYS A 136 -4.71 39.95 -13.44
CA LYS A 136 -3.88 41.06 -13.85
C LYS A 136 -4.21 42.25 -12.92
N PRO A 137 -3.22 42.89 -12.28
CA PRO A 137 -3.50 44.00 -11.38
C PRO A 137 -4.31 45.07 -12.12
N PRO A 138 -5.27 45.73 -11.44
CA PRO A 138 -6.11 46.75 -12.07
C PRO A 138 -5.20 47.82 -12.68
N VAL A 139 -5.36 48.05 -13.98
CA VAL A 139 -4.70 49.18 -14.65
C VAL A 139 -5.24 50.45 -13.99
N SER A 140 -4.40 51.13 -13.22
CA SER A 140 -4.73 52.45 -12.67
C SER A 140 -4.78 53.46 -13.83
N ASN A 141 -5.97 53.70 -14.36
CA ASN A 141 -6.17 54.85 -15.24
C ASN A 141 -6.20 56.08 -14.34
N THR A 142 -5.06 56.73 -14.24
CA THR A 142 -4.97 58.06 -13.64
C THR A 142 -5.40 59.03 -14.73
N GLU A 143 -6.64 59.50 -14.69
CA GLU A 143 -7.04 60.65 -15.50
C GLU A 143 -6.35 61.89 -14.93
N VAL A 144 -5.31 62.37 -15.61
CA VAL A 144 -4.75 63.70 -15.37
C VAL A 144 -5.64 64.69 -16.10
N ASN A 145 -6.53 65.35 -15.36
CA ASN A 145 -7.20 66.57 -15.79
C ASN A 145 -6.31 67.78 -15.49
N SER A 146 -5.85 68.42 -16.56
CA SER A 146 -5.38 69.81 -16.62
C SER A 146 -5.53 70.20 -18.10
N GLY A 147 -6.49 71.01 -18.52
CA GLY A 147 -6.82 72.32 -17.96
C GLY A 147 -5.92 73.37 -18.61
N LEU A 148 -6.24 73.73 -19.85
CA LEU A 148 -6.16 75.07 -20.49
C LEU A 148 -6.85 75.01 -21.85
#